data_AF-F9X9K9-F1
#
_entry.id   AF-F9X9K9-F1
#
_cell.length_a   1.000
_cell.length_b   1.000
_cell.length_c   1.000
_cell.angle_alpha   90.00
_cell.angle_beta   90.00
_cell.angle_gamma   90.00
#
_symmetry.space_group_name_H-M   'P 1'
#
loop_
_entity.id
_entity.type
_entity.pdbx_description
1 polymer ?
#
loop_
_entity_poly.entity_id
_entity_poly.type
_entity_poly.pdbx_seq_one_letter_code
_entity_poly.pdbx_strand_id
1 'polypeptide(L)'
;KPIVREPFPNAILDRSPVHGASKSVVLRTCFRVGEAISAGCQSVRTGNNTIIELYARVTSSWREPAPGRKQHFVFKDLYHDRQPHLEGTFELWGQAPLWDLDSKPLLLADTQGTMCRVIARMRRDGQKWRLEVLSIWEASWEDIDFVAGIYAGSVQK
;
A
#
# COMPACT_ATOMS: atom_id res chain seq x y z
N LYS A 1 -17.22 4.23 -10.27
CA LYS A 1 -17.56 2.82 -9.97
C LYS A 1 -16.37 2.20 -9.25
N PRO A 2 -16.53 1.38 -8.20
CA PRO A 2 -15.40 0.73 -7.55
C PRO A 2 -14.62 -0.17 -8.52
N ILE A 3 -13.30 -0.09 -8.50
CA ILE A 3 -12.42 -1.00 -9.25
C ILE A 3 -12.58 -2.41 -8.67
N VAL A 4 -12.76 -3.38 -9.55
CA VAL A 4 -12.74 -4.81 -9.22
C VAL A 4 -11.57 -5.43 -9.97
N ARG A 5 -10.52 -5.78 -9.22
CA ARG A 5 -9.31 -6.41 -9.75
C ARG A 5 -9.58 -7.88 -10.07
N GLU A 6 -8.93 -8.41 -11.10
CA GLU A 6 -8.87 -9.86 -11.28
C GLU A 6 -8.17 -10.52 -10.08
N PRO A 7 -8.35 -11.82 -9.80
CA PRO A 7 -7.61 -12.50 -8.74
C PRO A 7 -6.09 -12.37 -8.90
N PHE A 8 -5.37 -12.37 -7.79
CA PHE A 8 -3.92 -12.36 -7.83
C PHE A 8 -3.41 -13.67 -8.46
N PRO A 9 -2.40 -13.63 -9.35
CA PRO A 9 -1.78 -14.85 -9.83
C PRO A 9 -1.26 -15.69 -8.66
N ASN A 10 -1.38 -17.02 -8.80
CA ASN A 10 -0.84 -17.97 -7.83
C ASN A 10 0.66 -17.75 -7.67
N ALA A 11 1.16 -17.86 -6.44
CA ALA A 11 2.59 -17.78 -6.19
C ALA A 11 3.32 -18.94 -6.89
N ILE A 12 4.46 -18.64 -7.53
CA ILE A 12 5.39 -19.65 -8.07
C ILE A 12 5.79 -20.60 -6.94
N LEU A 13 6.02 -21.88 -7.19
CA LEU A 13 6.45 -22.82 -6.14
C LEU A 13 7.89 -22.52 -5.67
N ASP A 14 8.21 -22.85 -4.42
CA ASP A 14 9.55 -22.63 -3.84
C ASP A 14 10.63 -23.48 -4.53
N ARG A 15 10.20 -24.54 -5.22
CA ARG A 15 10.99 -25.41 -6.10
C ARG A 15 10.40 -25.40 -7.51
N SER A 16 10.34 -24.23 -8.13
CA SER A 16 9.85 -24.12 -9.49
C SER A 16 10.68 -25.01 -10.44
N PRO A 17 10.04 -25.74 -11.37
CA PRO A 17 10.77 -26.44 -12.43
C PRO A 17 11.48 -25.46 -13.39
N VAL A 18 11.09 -24.18 -13.36
CA VAL A 18 11.78 -23.10 -14.08
C VAL A 18 13.01 -22.69 -13.27
N HIS A 19 14.19 -23.00 -13.80
CA HIS A 19 15.46 -22.65 -13.17
C HIS A 19 15.59 -21.12 -12.99
N GLY A 20 15.94 -20.69 -11.78
CA GLY A 20 16.04 -19.27 -11.42
C GLY A 20 14.71 -18.60 -11.01
N ALA A 21 13.56 -19.26 -11.21
CA ALA A 21 12.29 -18.77 -10.67
C ALA A 21 12.17 -19.09 -9.18
N SER A 22 11.89 -18.09 -8.36
CA SER A 22 11.71 -18.25 -6.90
C SER A 22 10.54 -17.41 -6.39
N LYS A 23 10.07 -17.70 -5.18
CA LYS A 23 9.08 -16.90 -4.44
C LYS A 23 9.67 -15.61 -3.82
N SER A 24 10.89 -15.21 -4.19
CA SER A 24 11.73 -14.31 -3.38
C SER A 24 11.06 -12.98 -2.99
N VAL A 25 10.33 -12.34 -3.92
CA VAL A 25 9.48 -11.17 -3.65
C VAL A 25 8.28 -11.17 -4.59
N VAL A 26 7.08 -10.89 -4.07
CA VAL A 26 5.87 -10.72 -4.90
C VAL A 26 5.29 -9.33 -4.67
N LEU A 27 4.98 -8.60 -5.75
CA LEU A 27 4.24 -7.34 -5.69
C LEU A 27 2.72 -7.61 -5.80
N ARG A 28 1.93 -6.98 -4.94
CA ARG A 28 0.47 -7.07 -4.93
C ARG A 28 -0.15 -5.68 -5.00
N THR A 29 -0.61 -5.30 -6.19
CA THR A 29 -1.34 -4.06 -6.42
C THR A 29 -2.79 -4.18 -5.92
N CYS A 30 -3.19 -3.26 -5.06
CA CYS A 30 -4.47 -3.24 -4.36
C CYS A 30 -5.14 -1.89 -4.54
N PHE A 31 -6.44 -1.89 -4.86
CA PHE A 31 -7.25 -0.67 -4.98
C PHE A 31 -8.22 -0.50 -3.80
N ARG A 32 -8.26 -1.52 -2.93
CA ARG A 32 -9.10 -1.57 -1.73
C ARG A 32 -8.23 -1.86 -0.51
N VAL A 33 -8.51 -1.19 0.61
CA VAL A 33 -7.77 -1.43 1.87
C VAL A 33 -7.94 -2.89 2.34
N GLY A 34 -9.13 -3.46 2.13
CA GLY A 34 -9.40 -4.87 2.45
C GLY A 34 -8.55 -5.87 1.65
N GLU A 35 -8.21 -5.56 0.40
CA GLU A 35 -7.30 -6.38 -0.43
C GLU A 35 -5.88 -6.36 0.14
N ALA A 36 -5.38 -5.16 0.48
CA ALA A 36 -4.07 -4.99 1.08
C ALA A 36 -3.94 -5.72 2.42
N ILE A 37 -4.96 -5.63 3.28
CA ILE A 37 -5.00 -6.37 4.54
C ILE A 37 -4.99 -7.87 4.27
N SER A 38 -5.83 -8.37 3.38
CA SER A 38 -5.92 -9.80 3.09
C SER A 38 -4.59 -10.36 2.56
N ALA A 39 -4.02 -9.71 1.55
CA ALA A 39 -2.75 -10.09 0.93
C ALA A 39 -1.58 -9.97 1.92
N GLY A 40 -1.51 -8.88 2.68
CA GLY A 40 -0.46 -8.63 3.66
C GLY A 40 -0.50 -9.60 4.83
N CYS A 41 -1.67 -9.83 5.43
CA CYS A 41 -1.83 -10.76 6.54
C CYS A 41 -1.51 -12.19 6.11
N GLN A 42 -1.91 -12.59 4.91
CA GLN A 42 -1.54 -13.90 4.36
C GLN A 42 -0.03 -14.00 4.21
N SER A 43 0.61 -12.99 3.61
CA SER A 43 2.06 -12.95 3.43
C SER A 43 2.83 -13.10 4.73
N VAL A 44 2.45 -12.36 5.78
CA VAL A 44 3.10 -12.45 7.09
C VAL A 44 2.91 -13.85 7.69
N ARG A 45 1.71 -14.43 7.60
CA ARG A 45 1.41 -15.76 8.15
C ARG A 45 2.16 -16.88 7.45
N THR A 46 2.39 -16.77 6.14
CA THR A 46 3.09 -17.78 5.36
C THR A 46 4.60 -17.54 5.27
N GLY A 47 5.13 -16.48 5.88
CA GLY A 47 6.54 -16.09 5.77
C GLY A 47 6.96 -15.65 4.37
N ASN A 48 6.01 -15.28 3.51
CA ASN A 48 6.32 -14.78 2.16
C ASN A 48 6.79 -13.32 2.26
N ASN A 49 7.65 -12.91 1.33
CA ASN A 49 8.07 -11.52 1.19
C ASN A 49 7.18 -10.81 0.15
N THR A 50 6.02 -10.32 0.58
CA THR A 50 5.10 -9.59 -0.30
C THR A 50 5.25 -8.09 -0.09
N ILE A 51 5.46 -7.38 -1.20
CA ILE A 51 5.34 -5.92 -1.27
C ILE A 51 3.90 -5.62 -1.71
N ILE A 52 3.28 -4.68 -1.03
CA ILE A 52 1.95 -4.17 -1.34
C ILE A 52 2.13 -2.83 -2.03
N GLU A 53 1.52 -2.69 -3.19
CA GLU A 53 1.23 -1.40 -3.79
C GLU A 53 -0.25 -1.11 -3.53
N LEU A 54 -0.56 -0.10 -2.72
CA LEU A 54 -1.92 0.25 -2.35
C LEU A 54 -2.24 1.66 -2.84
N TYR A 55 -3.38 1.79 -3.52
CA TYR A 55 -4.02 3.07 -3.78
C TYR A 55 -5.09 3.31 -2.72
N ALA A 56 -4.96 4.40 -1.98
CA ALA A 56 -5.80 4.73 -0.83
C ALA A 56 -5.87 6.24 -0.62
N ARG A 57 -6.67 6.69 0.35
CA ARG A 57 -6.65 8.06 0.85
C ARG A 57 -5.93 8.13 2.18
N VAL A 58 -4.96 9.02 2.31
CA VAL A 58 -4.43 9.45 3.62
C VAL A 58 -5.41 10.44 4.21
N THR A 59 -5.93 10.17 5.40
CA THR A 59 -6.89 11.06 6.11
C THR A 59 -6.33 11.67 7.38
N SER A 60 -5.15 11.21 7.80
CA SER A 60 -4.39 11.78 8.90
C SER A 60 -2.93 11.43 8.68
N SER A 61 -2.04 12.41 8.81
CA SER A 61 -0.60 12.19 8.83
C SER A 61 0.09 13.13 9.80
N TRP A 62 1.08 12.63 10.50
CA TRP A 62 1.89 13.42 11.42
C TRP A 62 3.31 12.90 11.49
N ARG A 63 4.27 13.78 11.80
CA ARG A 63 5.66 13.42 12.03
C ARG A 63 5.94 13.42 13.52
N GLU A 64 6.76 12.48 13.96
CA GLU A 64 7.28 12.50 15.33
C GLU A 64 8.17 13.74 15.53
N PRO A 65 8.10 14.39 16.70
CA PRO A 65 9.04 15.45 17.03
C PRO A 65 10.45 14.86 17.21
N ALA A 66 11.48 15.70 17.02
CA ALA A 66 12.86 15.29 17.23
C ALA A 66 13.06 14.72 18.66
N PRO A 67 13.81 13.61 18.84
CA PRO A 67 14.66 12.95 17.84
C PRO A 67 13.95 11.89 16.97
N GLY A 68 12.62 11.76 17.06
CA GLY A 68 11.84 10.85 16.24
C GLY A 68 11.99 11.14 14.74
N ARG A 69 11.95 10.09 13.93
CA ARG A 69 12.16 10.15 12.46
C ARG A 69 11.10 9.39 11.69
N LYS A 70 9.92 9.23 12.27
CA LYS A 70 8.81 8.55 11.62
C LYS A 70 7.71 9.51 11.23
N GLN A 71 7.16 9.30 10.03
CA GLN A 71 5.89 9.88 9.62
C GLN A 71 4.84 8.78 9.70
N HIS A 72 3.72 9.08 10.34
CA HIS A 72 2.60 8.17 10.52
C HIS A 72 1.48 8.54 9.56
N PHE A 73 0.69 7.55 9.17
CA PHE A 73 -0.42 7.70 8.22
C PHE A 73 -1.61 6.86 8.65
N VAL A 74 -2.81 7.38 8.40
CA VAL A 74 -4.07 6.63 8.45
C VAL A 74 -4.65 6.54 7.04
N PHE A 75 -4.64 5.33 6.49
CA PHE A 75 -5.15 5.00 5.17
C PHE A 75 -6.61 4.55 5.23
N LYS A 76 -7.46 5.23 4.46
CA LYS A 76 -8.83 4.82 4.15
C LYS A 76 -8.97 4.38 2.70
N ASP A 77 -10.04 3.66 2.44
CA ASP A 77 -10.39 3.18 1.11
C ASP A 77 -10.69 4.35 0.15
N LEU A 78 -10.35 4.20 -1.13
CA LEU A 78 -10.60 5.20 -2.18
C LEU A 78 -12.07 5.61 -2.27
N TYR A 79 -12.99 4.68 -2.00
CA TYR A 79 -14.41 4.87 -2.32
C TYR A 79 -15.30 5.16 -1.11
N HIS A 80 -14.82 4.93 0.11
CA HIS A 80 -15.62 5.17 1.32
C HIS A 80 -14.79 5.23 2.60
N ASP A 81 -15.44 5.70 3.66
CA ASP A 81 -14.86 5.84 4.99
C ASP A 81 -15.10 4.65 5.93
N ARG A 82 -15.78 3.60 5.46
CA ARG A 82 -16.06 2.40 6.27
C ARG A 82 -14.76 1.68 6.64
N GLN A 83 -14.74 1.08 7.82
CA GLN A 83 -13.66 0.19 8.27
C GLN A 83 -13.49 -1.03 7.35
N PRO A 84 -12.31 -1.67 7.33
CA PRO A 84 -11.12 -1.37 8.13
C PRO A 84 -10.31 -0.17 7.59
N HIS A 85 -9.68 0.57 8.51
CA HIS A 85 -8.62 1.53 8.19
C HIS A 85 -7.28 0.89 8.46
N LEU A 86 -6.24 1.33 7.75
CA LEU A 86 -4.90 0.79 7.89
C LEU A 86 -3.96 1.90 8.35
N GLU A 87 -3.19 1.62 9.38
CA GLU A 87 -2.15 2.54 9.85
C GLU A 87 -0.82 2.17 9.18
N GLY A 88 0.03 3.16 8.93
CA GLY A 88 1.38 2.89 8.48
C GLY A 88 2.39 3.92 8.93
N THR A 89 3.66 3.55 8.82
CA THR A 89 4.79 4.32 9.32
C THR A 89 5.91 4.35 8.28
N PHE A 90 6.44 5.54 8.02
CA PHE A 90 7.54 5.80 7.08
C PHE A 90 8.73 6.38 7.84
N GLU A 91 9.85 5.65 7.86
CA GLU A 91 11.05 6.04 8.62
C GLU A 91 12.07 6.82 7.78
N LEU A 92 11.85 6.92 6.47
CA LEU A 92 12.80 7.51 5.53
C LEU A 92 12.51 9.00 5.22
N TRP A 93 11.38 9.57 5.68
CA TRP A 93 10.92 10.92 5.25
C TRP A 93 11.98 12.03 5.40
N GLY A 94 12.84 11.96 6.41
CA GLY A 94 13.88 12.95 6.69
C GLY A 94 15.30 12.52 6.31
N GLN A 95 15.45 11.38 5.63
CA GLN A 95 16.77 10.82 5.30
C GLN A 95 17.28 11.22 3.90
N ALA A 96 16.40 11.70 3.01
CA ALA A 96 16.76 12.24 1.70
C ALA A 96 15.74 13.30 1.27
N PRO A 97 16.15 14.35 0.52
CA PRO A 97 15.24 15.40 0.07
C PRO A 97 14.04 14.89 -0.74
N LEU A 98 14.24 13.85 -1.55
CA LEU A 98 13.17 13.26 -2.36
C LEU A 98 12.06 12.65 -1.50
N TRP A 99 12.43 11.94 -0.42
CA TRP A 99 11.45 11.34 0.49
C TRP A 99 10.65 12.38 1.27
N ASP A 100 11.24 13.54 1.55
CA ASP A 100 10.50 14.66 2.14
C ASP A 100 9.50 15.24 1.13
N LEU A 101 9.94 15.47 -0.11
CA LEU A 101 9.08 15.99 -1.19
C LEU A 101 7.87 15.09 -1.46
N ASP A 102 8.07 13.76 -1.49
CA ASP A 102 7.00 12.82 -1.80
C ASP A 102 5.99 12.65 -0.65
N SER A 103 6.44 12.77 0.61
CA SER A 103 5.62 12.49 1.80
C SER A 103 5.03 13.73 2.48
N LYS A 104 5.63 14.91 2.30
CA LYS A 104 5.20 16.16 2.93
C LYS A 104 3.81 16.65 2.50
N PRO A 105 3.39 16.53 1.23
CA PRO A 105 2.03 16.94 0.82
C PRO A 105 0.94 16.24 1.63
N LEU A 106 1.18 15.00 2.03
CA LEU A 106 0.25 14.17 2.79
C LEU A 106 0.07 14.60 4.26
N LEU A 107 0.91 15.51 4.76
CA LEU A 107 0.72 16.16 6.08
C LEU A 107 -0.47 17.11 6.09
N LEU A 108 -0.85 17.63 4.91
CA LEU A 108 -1.99 18.53 4.75
C LEU A 108 -3.29 17.77 4.47
N ALA A 109 -3.29 16.44 4.60
CA ALA A 109 -4.46 15.61 4.44
C ALA A 109 -5.59 16.08 5.35
N ASP A 110 -6.75 16.36 4.76
CA ASP A 110 -7.95 16.78 5.46
C ASP A 110 -8.93 15.61 5.66
N THR A 111 -10.14 15.95 6.10
CA THR A 111 -11.20 14.94 6.32
C THR A 111 -11.64 14.20 5.06
N GLN A 112 -11.50 14.79 3.87
CA GLN A 112 -11.77 14.13 2.59
C GLN A 112 -10.63 13.21 2.18
N GLY A 113 -9.41 13.53 2.62
CA GLY A 113 -8.22 12.71 2.48
C GLY A 113 -7.55 12.85 1.12
N THR A 114 -6.21 12.86 1.14
CA THR A 114 -5.38 12.96 -0.06
C THR A 114 -5.18 11.58 -0.64
N MET A 115 -5.50 11.40 -1.92
CA MET A 115 -5.23 10.14 -2.62
C MET A 115 -3.72 9.93 -2.76
N CYS A 116 -3.28 8.69 -2.54
CA CYS A 116 -1.88 8.34 -2.58
C CYS A 116 -1.67 6.96 -3.19
N ARG A 117 -0.48 6.77 -3.75
CA ARG A 117 0.11 5.47 -4.02
C ARG A 117 1.12 5.17 -2.93
N VAL A 118 0.93 4.07 -2.20
CA VAL A 118 1.85 3.62 -1.15
C VAL A 118 2.46 2.27 -1.51
N ILE A 119 3.78 2.18 -1.42
CA ILE A 119 4.55 0.93 -1.53
C ILE A 119 4.97 0.55 -0.11
N ALA A 120 4.52 -0.62 0.37
CA ALA A 120 4.70 -1.01 1.76
C ALA A 120 4.84 -2.51 1.95
N ARG A 121 5.31 -2.91 3.14
CA ARG A 121 5.19 -4.29 3.66
C ARG A 121 4.19 -4.32 4.80
N MET A 122 3.43 -5.41 4.89
CA MET A 122 2.59 -5.64 6.06
C MET A 122 3.46 -6.15 7.22
N ARG A 123 3.28 -5.58 8.40
CA ARG A 123 3.88 -6.03 9.65
C ARG A 123 2.81 -6.22 10.71
N ARG A 124 3.09 -7.11 11.65
CA ARG A 124 2.30 -7.26 12.87
C ARG A 124 2.99 -6.49 13.98
N ASP A 125 2.26 -5.55 14.57
CA ASP A 125 2.70 -4.79 15.73
C ASP A 125 1.75 -5.10 16.90
N GLY A 126 2.20 -6.01 17.78
CA GLY A 126 1.36 -6.63 18.78
C GLY A 126 0.16 -7.37 18.15
N GLN A 127 -1.05 -6.87 18.41
CA GLN A 127 -2.30 -7.41 17.84
C GLN A 127 -2.79 -6.65 16.60
N LYS A 128 -2.13 -5.56 16.20
CA LYS A 128 -2.54 -4.73 15.07
C LYS A 128 -1.71 -5.02 13.82
N TRP A 129 -2.36 -4.93 12.67
CA TRP A 129 -1.71 -4.94 11.36
C TRP A 129 -1.35 -3.51 10.98
N ARG A 130 -0.10 -3.26 10.60
CA ARG A 130 0.37 -1.95 10.13
C ARG A 130 1.22 -2.09 8.87
N LEU A 131 1.22 -1.03 8.06
CA LEU A 131 2.12 -0.91 6.92
C LEU A 131 3.46 -0.31 7.35
N GLU A 132 4.53 -1.04 7.09
CA GLU A 132 5.88 -0.50 7.00
C GLU A 132 6.01 0.14 5.62
N VAL A 133 5.91 1.47 5.54
CA VAL A 133 5.95 2.22 4.28
C VAL A 133 7.38 2.27 3.78
N LEU A 134 7.57 1.91 2.51
CA LEU A 134 8.85 1.95 1.79
C LEU A 134 8.95 3.18 0.89
N SER A 135 7.82 3.57 0.29
CA SER A 135 7.67 4.79 -0.49
C SER A 135 6.20 5.19 -0.53
N ILE A 136 5.92 6.48 -0.63
CA ILE A 136 4.56 7.03 -0.71
C ILE A 136 4.58 8.36 -1.45
N TRP A 137 3.62 8.58 -2.33
CA TRP A 137 3.42 9.85 -3.03
C TRP A 137 1.95 10.06 -3.37
N GLU A 138 1.59 11.31 -3.65
CA GLU A 138 0.25 11.68 -4.08
C GLU A 138 -0.12 11.02 -5.42
N ALA A 139 -1.38 10.64 -5.58
CA ALA A 139 -1.89 10.02 -6.80
C ALA A 139 -3.20 10.68 -7.21
N SER A 140 -3.40 10.86 -8.50
CA SER A 140 -4.64 11.32 -9.10
C SER A 140 -5.55 10.15 -9.49
N TRP A 141 -6.81 10.45 -9.83
CA TRP A 141 -7.69 9.44 -10.45
C TRP A 141 -7.14 8.97 -11.80
N GLU A 142 -6.45 9.81 -12.56
CA GLU A 142 -5.82 9.43 -13.83
C GLU A 142 -4.75 8.35 -13.61
N ASP A 143 -3.90 8.51 -12.59
CA ASP A 143 -2.89 7.51 -12.20
C ASP A 143 -3.55 6.19 -11.79
N ILE A 144 -4.60 6.27 -10.98
CA ILE A 144 -5.35 5.11 -10.48
C ILE A 144 -6.01 4.36 -11.64
N ASP A 145 -6.69 5.07 -12.54
CA ASP A 145 -7.42 4.48 -13.67
C ASP A 145 -6.45 3.87 -14.68
N PHE A 146 -5.29 4.49 -14.92
CA PHE A 146 -4.24 3.92 -15.75
C PHE A 146 -3.78 2.55 -15.23
N VAL A 147 -3.48 2.47 -13.92
CA VAL A 147 -3.03 1.21 -13.31
C VAL A 147 -4.18 0.21 -13.19
N ALA A 148 -5.40 0.69 -12.97
CA ALA A 148 -6.59 -0.15 -13.00
C ALA A 148 -6.78 -0.80 -14.37
N GLY A 149 -6.51 -0.10 -15.47
CA GLY A 149 -6.58 -0.67 -16.82
C GLY A 149 -5.65 -1.86 -17.07
N ILE A 150 -4.62 -2.05 -16.24
CA ILE A 150 -3.69 -3.18 -16.31
C ILE A 150 -4.23 -4.40 -15.52
N TYR A 151 -4.91 -4.17 -14.39
CA TYR A 151 -5.23 -5.21 -13.40
C TYR A 151 -6.74 -5.49 -13.21
N ALA A 152 -7.59 -4.55 -13.59
CA ALA A 152 -9.03 -4.73 -13.65
C ALA A 152 -9.33 -5.38 -15.00
N GLY A 153 -9.93 -6.57 -14.97
CA GLY A 153 -10.28 -7.30 -16.18
C GLY A 153 -11.10 -6.40 -17.10
N SER A 154 -10.85 -6.49 -18.41
CA SER A 154 -11.62 -5.77 -19.40
C SER A 154 -13.10 -6.05 -19.15
N VAL A 155 -13.85 -5.00 -18.79
CA VAL A 155 -15.30 -5.05 -18.90
C VAL A 155 -15.56 -5.35 -20.37
N GLN A 156 -16.01 -6.56 -20.68
CA GLN A 156 -16.60 -6.86 -21.98
C GLN A 156 -17.66 -5.77 -22.21
N LYS A 157 -17.38 -4.89 -23.16
CA LYS A 157 -18.38 -3.96 -23.70
C LYS A 157 -19.52 -4.76 -24.32
#